data_AF-A0A354SPJ7-F1
#
_entry.id   AF-A0A354SPJ7-F1
#
_cell.length_a   1.000
_cell.length_b   1.000
_cell.length_c   1.000
_cell.angle_alpha   90.00
_cell.angle_beta   90.00
_cell.angle_gamma   90.00
#
_symmetry.space_group_name_H-M   'P 1'
#
loop_
_entity.id
_entity.type
_entity.pdbx_description
1 polymer ?
#
loop_
_entity_poly.entity_id
_entity_poly.type
_entity_poly.pdbx_seq_one_letter_code
_entity_poly.pdbx_strand_id
1 'polypeptide(L)'
;MIIKDICENSSKYYISFLNDASTKIKEDNLISPLKVALDKKDIPYKTIQISKEQDFSVTLPARLVSDHWNLLIPTMDRRIFLDNYVKKLGEFASSCITYEVSLLGSQEWEKSTAEYLGDFNKLKVQIYTPYSINFDSKEYKNFKSKFSATYSKTLKNLHPSYGVLGYDVVTYFIGGISTCGDNFIYRANSISATGLQSGFQFQREKASDGYINRKVFHITYTK
;
A
#
# COMPACT_ATOMS: atom_id res chain seq x y z
N MET A 1 5.62 4.57 -8.47
CA MET A 1 5.23 5.48 -7.37
C MET A 1 5.78 4.97 -6.04
N ILE A 2 5.47 3.72 -5.64
CA ILE A 2 5.99 3.08 -4.40
C ILE A 2 7.52 3.19 -4.27
N ILE A 3 8.25 2.74 -5.29
CA ILE A 3 9.73 2.79 -5.31
C ILE A 3 10.25 4.22 -5.13
N LYS A 4 9.60 5.18 -5.81
CA LYS A 4 9.96 6.60 -5.72
C LYS A 4 9.79 7.09 -4.28
N ASP A 5 8.65 6.82 -3.66
CA ASP A 5 8.33 7.22 -2.29
C ASP A 5 9.28 6.60 -1.26
N ILE A 6 9.58 5.30 -1.37
CA ILE A 6 10.58 4.64 -0.50
C ILE A 6 11.96 5.30 -0.67
N CYS A 7 12.38 5.57 -1.91
CA CYS A 7 13.67 6.21 -2.18
C CYS A 7 13.72 7.68 -1.75
N GLU A 8 12.60 8.40 -1.74
CA GLU A 8 12.52 9.80 -1.29
C GLU A 8 12.48 9.92 0.23
N ASN A 9 11.96 8.90 0.92
CA ASN A 9 11.95 8.81 2.36
C ASN A 9 13.10 7.94 2.92
N SER A 10 14.12 7.62 2.12
CA SER A 10 15.21 6.72 2.54
C SER A 10 16.03 7.26 3.70
N SER A 11 16.10 8.58 3.90
CA SER A 11 16.75 9.18 5.08
C SER A 11 16.03 8.87 6.39
N LYS A 12 14.77 8.42 6.35
CA LYS A 12 14.00 7.99 7.52
C LYS A 12 14.08 6.49 7.75
N TYR A 13 14.34 5.72 6.68
CA TYR A 13 14.22 4.28 6.67
C TYR A 13 15.56 3.57 6.60
N TYR A 14 15.71 2.59 7.48
CA TYR A 14 16.74 1.59 7.33
C TYR A 14 16.13 0.31 6.75
N ILE A 15 16.47 0.02 5.49
CA ILE A 15 15.74 -0.94 4.65
C ILE A 15 16.31 -2.35 4.82
N SER A 16 15.44 -3.29 5.20
CA SER A 16 15.79 -4.70 5.34
C SER A 16 14.81 -5.59 4.57
N PHE A 17 15.32 -6.32 3.58
CA PHE A 17 14.58 -7.34 2.86
C PHE A 17 14.50 -8.62 3.70
N LEU A 18 13.30 -9.13 3.93
CA LEU A 18 13.05 -10.35 4.69
C LEU A 18 12.80 -11.53 3.75
N ASN A 19 13.62 -12.57 3.90
CA ASN A 19 13.54 -13.76 3.07
C ASN A 19 13.49 -15.03 3.94
N ASP A 20 12.80 -16.06 3.47
CA ASP A 20 12.94 -17.42 4.01
C ASP A 20 13.60 -18.26 2.92
N ALA A 21 14.81 -18.77 3.19
CA ALA A 21 15.58 -19.57 2.25
C ALA A 21 14.88 -20.87 1.82
N SER A 22 13.91 -21.37 2.59
CA SER A 22 13.08 -22.52 2.23
C SER A 22 12.01 -22.19 1.19
N THR A 23 11.73 -20.89 0.97
CA THR A 23 10.75 -20.40 0.00
C THR A 23 11.44 -19.87 -1.25
N LYS A 24 10.85 -20.11 -2.42
CA LYS A 24 11.33 -19.45 -3.64
C LYS A 24 11.07 -17.96 -3.52
N ILE A 25 12.12 -17.16 -3.75
CA ILE A 25 11.97 -15.72 -3.93
C ILE A 25 11.02 -15.52 -5.10
N LYS A 26 9.94 -14.76 -4.86
CA LYS A 26 9.02 -14.39 -5.92
C LYS A 26 9.63 -13.19 -6.62
N GLU A 27 10.00 -13.36 -7.89
CA GLU A 27 10.22 -12.20 -8.76
C GLU A 27 8.88 -11.48 -8.90
N ASP A 28 8.71 -10.42 -8.13
CA ASP A 28 7.57 -9.52 -8.25
C ASP A 28 8.02 -8.19 -8.88
N ASN A 29 7.04 -7.47 -9.43
CA ASN A 29 7.29 -6.20 -10.13
C ASN A 29 7.72 -5.06 -9.19
N LEU A 30 8.01 -5.35 -7.91
CA LEU A 30 8.41 -4.39 -6.89
C LEU A 30 9.84 -4.62 -6.41
N ILE A 31 10.20 -5.84 -6.01
CA ILE A 31 11.47 -6.13 -5.31
C ILE A 31 12.67 -5.88 -6.21
N SER A 32 12.73 -6.49 -7.40
CA SER A 32 13.88 -6.31 -8.29
C SER A 32 14.03 -4.85 -8.76
N PRO A 33 12.96 -4.17 -9.22
CA PRO A 33 13.06 -2.75 -9.57
C PRO A 33 13.39 -1.84 -8.38
N LEU A 34 12.93 -2.17 -7.16
CA LEU A 34 13.27 -1.42 -5.95
C LEU A 34 14.76 -1.53 -5.65
N LYS A 35 15.33 -2.74 -5.66
CA LYS A 35 16.79 -2.93 -5.43
C LYS A 35 17.62 -2.14 -6.43
N VAL A 36 17.30 -2.22 -7.72
CA VAL A 36 17.96 -1.43 -8.78
C VAL A 36 17.88 0.07 -8.50
N ALA A 37 16.72 0.56 -8.03
CA ALA A 37 16.55 1.98 -7.71
C ALA A 37 17.33 2.42 -6.47
N LEU A 38 17.43 1.55 -5.45
CA LEU A 38 18.24 1.78 -4.25
C LEU A 38 19.73 1.80 -4.61
N ASP A 39 20.21 0.83 -5.39
CA ASP A 39 21.60 0.73 -5.86
C ASP A 39 21.98 1.99 -6.66
N LYS A 40 21.12 2.41 -7.60
CA LYS A 40 21.36 3.62 -8.41
C LYS A 40 21.46 4.91 -7.58
N LYS A 41 20.88 4.93 -6.38
CA LYS A 41 20.87 6.08 -5.47
C LYS A 41 21.84 5.92 -4.28
N ASP A 42 22.66 4.87 -4.29
CA ASP A 42 23.57 4.54 -3.18
C ASP A 42 22.86 4.44 -1.82
N ILE A 43 21.60 3.96 -1.81
CA ILE A 43 20.83 3.78 -0.57
C ILE A 43 21.12 2.38 -0.02
N PRO A 44 21.69 2.26 1.19
CA PRO A 44 22.04 0.97 1.75
C PRO A 44 20.79 0.17 2.11
N TYR A 45 20.83 -1.13 1.84
CA TYR A 45 19.85 -2.10 2.32
C TYR A 45 20.55 -3.41 2.66
N LYS A 46 19.84 -4.30 3.35
CA LYS A 46 20.32 -5.65 3.62
C LYS A 46 19.25 -6.70 3.43
N THR A 47 19.68 -7.96 3.38
CA THR A 47 18.79 -9.12 3.37
C THR A 47 18.94 -9.88 4.68
N ILE A 48 17.82 -10.18 5.33
CA ILE A 48 17.73 -10.93 6.59
C ILE A 48 16.98 -12.22 6.30
N GLN A 49 17.59 -13.35 6.67
CA GLN A 49 16.91 -14.64 6.61
C GLN A 49 16.07 -14.82 7.87
N ILE A 50 14.80 -15.18 7.69
CA ILE A 50 13.81 -15.39 8.75
C ILE A 50 13.06 -16.70 8.48
N SER A 51 13.56 -17.79 9.05
CA SER A 51 13.03 -19.14 8.84
C SER A 51 12.77 -19.87 10.15
N LYS A 52 13.59 -19.61 11.18
CA LYS A 52 13.56 -20.28 12.47
C LYS A 52 13.18 -19.30 13.57
N GLU A 53 12.77 -19.83 14.70
CA GLU A 53 12.39 -19.01 15.86
C GLU A 53 13.53 -18.11 16.36
N GLN A 54 14.77 -18.62 16.32
CA GLN A 54 15.96 -17.86 16.68
C GLN A 54 16.20 -16.64 15.78
N ASP A 55 15.64 -16.65 14.56
CA ASP A 55 15.78 -15.51 13.66
C ASP A 55 15.04 -14.28 14.17
N PHE A 56 13.96 -14.45 14.91
CA PHE A 56 13.17 -13.35 15.48
C PHE A 56 13.75 -12.84 16.80
N SER A 57 14.33 -13.73 17.62
CA SER A 57 14.86 -13.37 18.94
C SER A 57 16.31 -12.88 18.92
N VAL A 58 17.12 -13.31 17.94
CA VAL A 58 18.56 -12.98 17.87
C VAL A 58 18.92 -12.31 16.55
N THR A 59 18.66 -12.98 15.43
CA THR A 59 19.16 -12.57 14.11
C THR A 59 18.59 -11.23 13.64
N LEU A 60 17.28 -11.02 13.81
CA LEU A 60 16.58 -9.80 13.42
C LEU A 60 17.00 -8.60 14.30
N PRO A 61 16.89 -8.63 15.65
CA PRO A 61 17.28 -7.50 16.48
C PRO A 61 18.76 -7.11 16.36
N ALA A 62 19.68 -8.06 16.15
CA ALA A 62 21.10 -7.75 15.89
C ALA A 62 21.34 -6.99 14.57
N ARG A 63 20.30 -6.88 13.73
CA ARG A 63 20.31 -6.20 12.45
C ARG A 63 19.37 -5.00 12.43
N LEU A 64 18.78 -4.59 13.54
CA LEU A 64 18.03 -3.34 13.55
C LEU A 64 18.93 -2.18 13.98
N VAL A 65 18.54 -0.96 13.60
CA VAL A 65 19.21 0.28 14.03
C VAL A 65 18.23 1.11 14.86
N SER A 66 18.73 1.85 15.85
CA SER A 66 17.92 2.61 16.80
C SER A 66 17.63 4.04 16.37
N ASP A 67 18.36 4.58 15.40
CA ASP A 67 18.27 5.96 14.92
C ASP A 67 17.35 6.14 13.70
N HIS A 68 16.82 5.05 13.14
CA HIS A 68 15.93 5.05 11.98
C HIS A 68 14.71 4.15 12.19
N TRP A 69 13.69 4.34 11.34
CA TRP A 69 12.61 3.37 11.22
C TRP A 69 13.09 2.19 10.41
N ASN A 70 13.07 1.00 11.00
CA ASN A 70 13.48 -0.22 10.34
C ASN A 70 12.34 -0.68 9.42
N LEU A 71 12.47 -0.43 8.12
CA LEU A 71 11.49 -0.83 7.11
C LEU A 71 11.78 -2.24 6.63
N LEU A 72 10.93 -3.17 7.06
CA LEU A 72 10.99 -4.58 6.71
C LEU A 72 10.22 -4.81 5.41
N ILE A 73 10.84 -5.44 4.42
CA ILE A 73 10.25 -5.68 3.09
C ILE A 73 10.28 -7.18 2.77
N PRO A 74 9.13 -7.87 2.76
CA PRO A 74 9.08 -9.29 2.39
C PRO A 74 9.50 -9.51 0.94
N THR A 75 10.34 -10.52 0.66
CA THR A 75 10.74 -10.94 -0.71
C THR A 75 10.09 -12.23 -1.17
N MET A 76 9.41 -12.93 -0.27
CA MET A 76 8.66 -14.15 -0.55
C MET A 76 7.21 -13.84 -0.97
N ASP A 77 6.44 -14.88 -1.30
CA ASP A 77 5.02 -14.72 -1.60
C ASP A 77 4.28 -14.01 -0.47
N ARG A 78 3.47 -13.01 -0.84
CA ARG A 78 2.83 -12.09 0.11
C ARG A 78 1.81 -12.78 1.00
N ARG A 79 1.14 -13.84 0.50
CA ARG A 79 0.18 -14.60 1.29
C ARG A 79 0.90 -15.54 2.25
N ILE A 80 1.92 -16.25 1.76
CA ILE A 80 2.78 -17.09 2.60
C ILE A 80 3.40 -16.26 3.72
N PHE A 81 3.86 -15.04 3.41
CA PHE A 81 4.46 -14.17 4.42
C PHE A 81 3.46 -13.77 5.50
N LEU A 82 2.26 -13.35 5.10
CA LEU A 82 1.19 -12.95 6.00
C LEU A 82 0.86 -14.07 6.99
N ASP A 83 0.60 -15.25 6.46
CA ASP A 83 0.11 -16.39 7.24
C ASP A 83 1.17 -16.94 8.22
N ASN A 84 2.46 -16.89 7.84
CA ASN A 84 3.53 -17.54 8.62
C ASN A 84 4.35 -16.62 9.54
N TYR A 85 4.48 -15.32 9.22
CA TYR A 85 5.45 -14.45 9.92
C TYR A 85 4.87 -13.18 10.51
N VAL A 86 3.72 -12.68 10.05
CA VAL A 86 3.20 -11.38 10.55
C VAL A 86 2.89 -11.43 12.05
N LYS A 87 2.27 -12.51 12.55
CA LYS A 87 2.00 -12.66 13.99
C LYS A 87 3.30 -12.70 14.81
N LYS A 88 4.30 -13.47 14.37
CA LYS A 88 5.63 -13.54 15.02
C LYS A 88 6.36 -12.20 15.03
N LEU A 89 6.31 -11.48 13.91
CA LEU A 89 6.87 -10.14 13.82
C LEU A 89 6.12 -9.16 14.73
N GLY A 90 4.80 -9.30 14.85
CA GLY A 90 3.99 -8.53 15.79
C GLY A 90 4.40 -8.77 17.24
N GLU A 91 4.62 -10.02 17.64
CA GLU A 91 5.12 -10.38 18.98
C GLU A 91 6.52 -9.81 19.24
N PHE A 92 7.41 -9.91 18.25
CA PHE A 92 8.71 -9.27 18.28
C PHE A 92 8.61 -7.75 18.46
N ALA A 93 7.79 -7.07 17.65
CA ALA A 93 7.61 -5.62 17.73
C ALA A 93 7.01 -5.19 19.08
N SER A 94 6.10 -5.98 19.65
CA SER A 94 5.56 -5.72 21.00
C SER A 94 6.60 -5.84 22.11
N SER A 95 7.54 -6.78 21.99
CA SER A 95 8.58 -7.00 23.02
C SER A 95 9.79 -6.08 22.84
N CYS A 96 9.97 -5.53 21.63
CA CYS A 96 11.09 -4.67 21.30
C CYS A 96 10.73 -3.17 21.49
N ILE A 97 11.14 -2.60 22.62
CA ILE A 97 10.98 -1.16 22.88
C ILE A 97 12.12 -0.29 22.30
N THR A 98 13.20 -0.93 21.85
CA THR A 98 14.45 -0.25 21.44
C THR A 98 14.42 0.19 19.98
N TYR A 99 13.68 -0.52 19.13
CA TYR A 99 13.71 -0.32 17.68
C TYR A 99 12.33 0.03 17.16
N GLU A 100 12.26 1.09 16.37
CA GLU A 100 11.07 1.40 15.59
C GLU A 100 11.02 0.50 14.37
N VAL A 101 9.95 -0.30 14.26
CA VAL A 101 9.76 -1.28 13.19
C VAL A 101 8.55 -0.90 12.34
N SER A 102 8.72 -0.97 11.02
CA SER A 102 7.64 -0.84 10.05
C SER A 102 7.70 -1.98 9.03
N LEU A 103 6.56 -2.41 8.51
CA LEU A 103 6.47 -3.51 7.55
C LEU A 103 5.80 -3.05 6.27
N LEU A 104 6.45 -3.26 5.12
CA LEU A 104 5.81 -3.07 3.82
C LEU A 104 4.87 -4.24 3.51
N GLY A 105 3.57 -3.95 3.59
CA GLY A 105 2.51 -4.88 3.28
C GLY A 105 2.10 -4.88 1.81
N SER A 106 1.14 -5.73 1.48
CA SER A 106 0.55 -5.83 0.15
C SER A 106 -0.93 -5.47 0.20
N GLN A 107 -1.44 -4.87 -0.87
CA GLN A 107 -2.85 -4.50 -1.01
C GLN A 107 -3.82 -5.66 -0.72
N GLU A 108 -3.44 -6.89 -1.04
CA GLU A 108 -4.25 -8.08 -0.78
C GLU A 108 -4.51 -8.33 0.71
N TRP A 109 -3.62 -7.82 1.59
CA TRP A 109 -3.74 -7.96 3.04
C TRP A 109 -4.90 -7.14 3.63
N GLU A 110 -5.41 -6.14 2.91
CA GLU A 110 -6.56 -5.35 3.35
C GLU A 110 -7.76 -6.25 3.69
N LYS A 111 -7.94 -7.36 2.96
CA LYS A 111 -9.01 -8.36 3.20
C LYS A 111 -8.86 -9.11 4.53
N SER A 112 -7.64 -9.18 5.05
CA SER A 112 -7.30 -9.86 6.31
C SER A 112 -7.16 -8.88 7.48
N THR A 113 -7.45 -7.59 7.28
CA THR A 113 -7.32 -6.56 8.33
C THR A 113 -8.04 -6.96 9.61
N ALA A 114 -9.26 -7.51 9.53
CA ALA A 114 -10.02 -7.88 10.73
C ALA A 114 -9.30 -8.92 11.61
N GLU A 115 -8.55 -9.84 11.00
CA GLU A 115 -7.79 -10.87 11.73
C GLU A 115 -6.45 -10.33 12.26
N TYR A 116 -5.76 -9.49 11.47
CA TYR A 116 -4.38 -9.07 11.75
C TYR A 116 -4.26 -7.62 12.26
N LEU A 117 -5.37 -6.91 12.54
CA LEU A 117 -5.35 -5.48 12.89
C LEU A 117 -4.36 -5.16 14.03
N GLY A 118 -4.35 -5.99 15.07
CA GLY A 118 -3.44 -5.83 16.20
C GLY A 118 -1.97 -5.89 15.78
N ASP A 119 -1.62 -6.86 14.94
CA ASP A 119 -0.24 -7.03 14.45
C ASP A 119 0.14 -5.98 13.41
N PHE A 120 -0.80 -5.58 12.55
CA PHE A 120 -0.60 -4.49 11.60
C PHE A 120 -0.30 -3.17 12.31
N ASN A 121 -0.99 -2.87 13.41
CA ASN A 121 -0.73 -1.69 14.21
C ASN A 121 0.64 -1.75 14.91
N LYS A 122 1.02 -2.89 15.50
CA LYS A 122 2.34 -3.07 16.14
C LYS A 122 3.48 -2.91 15.13
N LEU A 123 3.29 -3.46 13.93
CA LEU A 123 4.28 -3.44 12.85
C LEU A 123 4.21 -2.20 11.97
N LYS A 124 3.39 -1.21 12.32
CA LYS A 124 3.15 0.00 11.53
C LYS A 124 3.03 -0.30 10.03
N VAL A 125 2.19 -1.28 9.70
CA VAL A 125 2.13 -1.83 8.34
C VAL A 125 1.81 -0.72 7.35
N GLN A 126 2.57 -0.66 6.27
CA GLN A 126 2.38 0.29 5.19
C GLN A 126 1.88 -0.44 3.94
N ILE A 127 0.73 -0.03 3.42
CA ILE A 127 0.14 -0.58 2.20
C ILE A 127 0.00 0.54 1.17
N TYR A 128 0.47 0.26 -0.04
CA TYR A 128 0.21 1.10 -1.21
C TYR A 128 -0.89 0.47 -2.04
N THR A 129 -1.96 1.21 -2.32
CA THR A 129 -3.16 0.70 -2.97
C THR A 129 -3.78 1.76 -3.89
N PRO A 130 -4.36 1.39 -5.05
CA PRO A 130 -5.01 2.35 -5.94
C PRO A 130 -6.35 2.87 -5.40
N TYR A 131 -6.83 2.33 -4.27
CA TYR A 131 -8.09 2.71 -3.65
C TYR A 131 -7.98 2.89 -2.14
N SER A 132 -8.74 3.81 -1.57
CA SER A 132 -8.94 3.96 -0.13
C SER A 132 -10.25 4.69 0.14
N ILE A 133 -11.08 4.14 1.03
CA ILE A 133 -12.34 4.77 1.43
C ILE A 133 -12.19 5.35 2.83
N ASN A 134 -12.50 6.65 2.97
CA ASN A 134 -12.81 7.22 4.27
C ASN A 134 -14.29 6.96 4.60
N PHE A 135 -14.56 5.89 5.33
CA PHE A 135 -15.92 5.48 5.72
C PHE A 135 -16.64 6.52 6.60
N ASP A 136 -15.88 7.41 7.24
CA ASP A 136 -16.43 8.46 8.10
C ASP A 136 -16.78 9.75 7.37
N SER A 137 -16.31 9.90 6.14
CA SER A 137 -16.59 11.08 5.32
C SER A 137 -18.10 11.28 5.10
N LYS A 138 -18.52 12.54 5.07
CA LYS A 138 -19.92 12.93 4.82
C LYS A 138 -20.33 12.48 3.41
N GLU A 139 -19.41 12.57 2.46
CA GLU A 139 -19.57 12.22 1.06
C GLU A 139 -19.87 10.72 0.92
N TYR A 140 -19.09 9.86 1.57
CA TYR A 140 -19.33 8.41 1.55
C TYR A 140 -20.65 8.04 2.24
N LYS A 141 -20.93 8.62 3.42
CA LYS A 141 -22.19 8.39 4.16
C LYS A 141 -23.40 8.79 3.32
N ASN A 142 -23.34 9.93 2.64
CA ASN A 142 -24.38 10.40 1.72
C ASN A 142 -24.54 9.49 0.51
N PHE A 143 -23.45 9.09 -0.14
CA PHE A 143 -23.47 8.15 -1.26
C PHE A 143 -24.12 6.82 -0.85
N LYS A 144 -23.67 6.23 0.26
CA LYS A 144 -24.21 4.97 0.79
C LYS A 144 -25.71 5.07 1.07
N SER A 145 -26.17 6.16 1.67
CA SER A 145 -27.60 6.40 1.94
C SER A 145 -28.42 6.47 0.64
N LYS A 146 -27.97 7.28 -0.33
CA LYS A 146 -28.63 7.41 -1.65
C LYS A 146 -28.64 6.10 -2.43
N PHE A 147 -27.54 5.36 -2.40
CA PHE A 147 -27.44 4.06 -3.05
C PHE A 147 -28.50 3.10 -2.50
N SER A 148 -28.59 2.97 -1.18
CA SER A 148 -29.58 2.10 -0.53
C SER A 148 -31.02 2.52 -0.84
N ALA A 149 -31.32 3.83 -0.83
CA ALA A 149 -32.65 4.34 -1.14
C ALA A 149 -33.06 4.12 -2.61
N THR A 150 -32.10 4.24 -3.54
CA THR A 150 -32.38 4.14 -4.99
C THR A 150 -32.53 2.70 -5.45
N TYR A 151 -31.66 1.81 -4.95
CA TYR A 151 -31.56 0.43 -5.44
C TYR A 151 -32.19 -0.60 -4.49
N SER A 152 -32.68 -0.17 -3.33
CA SER A 152 -33.15 -1.04 -2.25
C SER A 152 -32.16 -2.15 -1.89
N LYS A 153 -30.86 -1.82 -1.94
CA LYS A 153 -29.74 -2.76 -1.74
C LYS A 153 -28.64 -2.14 -0.89
N THR A 154 -28.02 -2.95 -0.04
CA THR A 154 -26.83 -2.55 0.73
C THR A 154 -25.57 -2.69 -0.12
N LEU A 155 -24.66 -1.72 -0.01
CA LEU A 155 -23.31 -1.84 -0.59
C LEU A 155 -22.59 -3.03 0.02
N LYS A 156 -22.06 -3.92 -0.83
CA LYS A 156 -21.23 -5.02 -0.39
C LYS A 156 -19.90 -4.49 0.14
N ASN A 157 -19.42 -5.06 1.25
CA ASN A 157 -18.10 -4.75 1.80
C ASN A 157 -17.02 -5.53 1.04
N LEU A 158 -16.65 -5.02 -0.13
CA LEU A 158 -15.61 -5.58 -0.99
C LEU A 158 -14.44 -4.59 -1.08
N HIS A 159 -13.24 -5.12 -1.29
CA HIS A 159 -12.01 -4.35 -1.49
C HIS A 159 -11.41 -4.73 -2.84
N PRO A 160 -11.51 -3.85 -3.87
CA PRO A 160 -12.25 -2.59 -3.90
C PRO A 160 -13.78 -2.77 -3.89
N SER A 161 -14.53 -1.73 -3.52
CA SER A 161 -15.98 -1.68 -3.64
C SER A 161 -16.38 -1.29 -5.05
N TYR A 162 -16.97 -2.22 -5.80
CA TYR A 162 -17.40 -1.97 -7.19
C TYR A 162 -18.52 -0.93 -7.31
N GLY A 163 -19.41 -0.85 -6.31
CA GLY A 163 -20.47 0.17 -6.30
C GLY A 163 -19.88 1.58 -6.18
N VAL A 164 -18.87 1.74 -5.32
CA VAL A 164 -18.16 3.02 -5.16
C VAL A 164 -17.26 3.30 -6.36
N LEU A 165 -16.58 2.29 -6.91
CA LEU A 165 -15.77 2.44 -8.12
C LEU A 165 -16.59 2.93 -9.32
N GLY A 166 -17.78 2.37 -9.54
CA GLY A 166 -18.67 2.82 -10.60
C GLY A 166 -19.07 4.28 -10.43
N TYR A 167 -19.39 4.69 -9.20
CA TYR A 167 -19.68 6.09 -8.87
C TYR A 167 -18.50 7.02 -9.15
N ASP A 168 -17.29 6.62 -8.74
CA ASP A 168 -16.07 7.42 -8.92
C ASP A 168 -15.74 7.60 -10.41
N VAL A 169 -15.79 6.51 -11.19
CA VAL A 169 -15.54 6.53 -12.64
C VAL A 169 -16.53 7.48 -13.33
N VAL A 170 -17.83 7.34 -13.06
CA VAL A 170 -18.86 8.18 -13.70
C VAL A 170 -18.68 9.64 -13.30
N THR A 171 -18.46 9.91 -12.01
CA THR A 171 -18.21 11.27 -11.51
C THR A 171 -17.00 11.92 -12.20
N TYR A 172 -15.90 11.18 -12.34
CA TYR A 172 -14.70 11.70 -12.98
C TYR A 172 -14.89 11.97 -14.48
N PHE A 173 -15.35 10.97 -15.24
CA PHE A 173 -15.43 11.09 -16.69
C PHE A 173 -16.59 11.99 -17.14
N ILE A 174 -17.80 11.83 -16.60
CA ILE A 174 -18.94 12.68 -16.96
C ILE A 174 -18.75 14.10 -16.43
N GLY A 175 -18.30 14.25 -15.18
CA GLY A 175 -18.00 15.57 -14.62
C GLY A 175 -16.89 16.27 -15.40
N GLY A 176 -15.87 15.53 -15.80
CA GLY A 176 -14.78 16.02 -16.63
C GLY A 176 -15.23 16.48 -18.02
N ILE A 177 -16.04 15.66 -18.71
CA ILE A 177 -16.62 16.03 -20.02
C ILE A 177 -17.54 17.25 -19.88
N SER A 178 -18.40 17.28 -18.86
CA SER A 178 -19.29 18.41 -18.58
C SER A 178 -18.51 19.71 -18.36
N THR A 179 -17.36 19.64 -17.69
CA THR A 179 -16.55 20.83 -17.37
C THR A 179 -15.61 21.25 -18.52
N CYS A 180 -15.03 20.30 -19.24
CA CYS A 180 -13.96 20.55 -20.20
C CYS A 180 -14.39 20.39 -21.68
N GLY A 181 -15.56 19.83 -21.95
CA GLY A 181 -16.01 19.44 -23.29
C GLY A 181 -15.00 18.51 -23.96
N ASP A 182 -14.81 18.71 -25.27
CA ASP A 182 -13.89 17.94 -26.11
C ASP A 182 -12.43 17.99 -25.65
N ASN A 183 -12.08 19.00 -24.84
CA ASN A 183 -10.73 19.16 -24.30
C ASN A 183 -10.45 18.30 -23.05
N PHE A 184 -11.43 17.51 -22.57
CA PHE A 184 -11.31 16.68 -21.37
C PHE A 184 -10.02 15.85 -21.35
N ILE A 185 -9.72 15.13 -22.44
CA ILE A 185 -8.56 14.22 -22.48
C ILE A 185 -7.23 14.96 -22.28
N TYR A 186 -7.12 16.18 -22.81
CA TYR A 186 -5.93 17.02 -22.67
C TYR A 186 -5.84 17.68 -21.28
N ARG A 187 -6.97 17.78 -20.58
CA ARG A 187 -7.11 18.38 -19.26
C ARG A 187 -7.27 17.37 -18.12
N ALA A 188 -7.15 16.07 -18.40
CA ALA A 188 -7.35 15.01 -17.40
C ALA A 188 -6.51 15.23 -16.11
N ASN A 189 -5.27 15.71 -16.24
CA ASN A 189 -4.41 16.03 -15.08
C ASN A 189 -4.87 17.22 -14.24
N SER A 190 -5.72 18.09 -14.78
CA SER A 190 -6.22 19.30 -14.10
C SER A 190 -7.57 19.08 -13.39
N ILE A 191 -8.17 17.90 -13.56
CA ILE A 191 -9.46 17.57 -12.96
C ILE A 191 -9.23 17.04 -11.55
N SER A 192 -9.42 17.93 -10.58
CA SER A 192 -9.40 17.62 -9.15
C SER A 192 -10.70 16.91 -8.72
N ALA A 193 -10.99 15.74 -9.27
CA ALA A 193 -12.05 14.87 -8.77
C ALA A 193 -11.42 13.73 -7.98
N THR A 194 -11.32 13.91 -6.66
CA THR A 194 -11.09 12.79 -5.74
C THR A 194 -12.39 12.01 -5.63
N GLY A 195 -12.41 10.78 -6.15
CA GLY A 195 -13.50 9.85 -5.87
C GLY A 195 -13.59 9.50 -4.39
N LEU A 196 -14.68 8.85 -4.01
CA LEU A 196 -14.92 8.37 -2.64
C LEU A 196 -13.95 7.25 -2.24
N GLN A 197 -13.53 6.45 -3.22
CA GLN A 197 -12.59 5.35 -3.06
C GLN A 197 -11.33 5.55 -3.92
N SER A 198 -11.52 6.03 -5.15
CA SER A 198 -10.50 6.01 -6.19
C SER A 198 -9.99 7.42 -6.42
N GLY A 199 -8.68 7.57 -6.47
CA GLY A 199 -8.08 8.80 -6.95
C GLY A 199 -7.72 8.66 -8.42
N PHE A 200 -8.02 9.68 -9.23
CA PHE A 200 -7.68 9.70 -10.65
C PHE A 200 -6.66 10.79 -10.94
N GLN A 201 -5.49 10.38 -11.41
CA GLN A 201 -4.42 11.25 -11.86
C GLN A 201 -3.79 10.64 -13.12
N PHE A 202 -4.47 10.85 -14.25
CA PHE A 202 -4.13 10.22 -15.52
C PHE A 202 -3.00 10.95 -16.23
N GLN A 203 -1.85 10.28 -16.37
CA GLN A 203 -0.67 10.81 -17.04
C GLN A 203 -0.30 9.95 -18.25
N ARG A 204 0.31 10.57 -19.26
CA ARG A 204 0.96 9.88 -20.38
C ARG A 204 2.39 10.39 -20.48
N GLU A 205 3.33 9.49 -20.78
CA GLU A 205 4.74 9.86 -20.95
C GLU A 205 4.98 10.41 -22.35
N LYS A 206 4.42 9.75 -23.36
CA LYS A 206 4.50 10.19 -24.76
C LYS A 206 3.10 10.39 -25.34
N ALA A 207 3.01 11.20 -26.39
CA ALA A 207 1.74 11.44 -27.09
C ALA A 207 1.18 10.16 -27.74
N SER A 208 2.05 9.19 -28.07
CA SER A 208 1.69 7.88 -28.59
C SER A 208 1.11 6.92 -27.55
N ASP A 209 1.29 7.23 -26.26
CA ASP A 209 0.94 6.31 -25.18
C ASP A 209 -0.50 6.55 -24.73
N GLY A 210 -1.13 5.49 -24.20
CA GLY A 210 -2.34 5.62 -23.42
C GLY A 210 -2.08 6.37 -22.11
N TYR A 211 -3.12 7.00 -21.57
CA TYR A 211 -3.06 7.56 -20.22
C TYR A 211 -3.10 6.45 -19.17
N ILE A 212 -2.25 6.56 -18.15
CA ILE A 212 -2.17 5.65 -17.01
C ILE A 212 -2.55 6.43 -15.75
N ASN A 213 -3.45 5.89 -14.94
CA ASN A 213 -3.72 6.45 -13.63
C ASN A 213 -2.51 6.21 -12.72
N ARG A 214 -1.85 7.29 -12.28
CA ARG A 214 -0.68 7.20 -11.39
C ARG A 214 -1.01 7.42 -9.92
N LYS A 215 -2.26 7.73 -9.58
CA LYS A 215 -2.67 7.95 -8.20
C LYS A 215 -2.66 6.63 -7.44
N VAL A 216 -1.95 6.63 -6.32
CA VAL A 216 -1.93 5.54 -5.34
C VAL A 216 -2.05 6.18 -3.96
N PHE A 217 -2.72 5.48 -3.05
CA PHE A 217 -2.85 5.84 -1.65
C PHE A 217 -1.80 5.10 -0.84
N HIS A 218 -1.27 5.76 0.18
CA HIS A 218 -0.39 5.17 1.19
C HIS A 218 -1.18 5.07 2.48
N ILE A 219 -1.46 3.85 2.92
CA ILE A 219 -2.16 3.53 4.15
C ILE A 219 -1.11 3.07 5.15
N THR A 220 -1.08 3.71 6.33
CA THR A 220 -0.26 3.26 7.45
C THR A 220 -1.19 2.85 8.58
N TYR A 221 -1.03 1.61 9.06
CA TYR A 221 -1.73 1.11 10.23
C TYR A 221 -1.02 1.61 11.48
N THR A 222 -1.72 2.33 12.34
CA THR A 222 -1.21 2.81 13.62
C THR A 222 -2.30 2.67 14.68
N LYS A 223 -1.89 2.58 15.95
CA LYS A 223 -2.81 2.63 17.08
C LYS A 223 -3.37 4.04 17.28
#